data_AF-A0A953WSK5-F1
#
_entry.id   AF-A0A953WSK5-F1
#
_cell.length_a   1.000
_cell.length_b   1.000
_cell.length_c   1.000
_cell.angle_alpha   90.00
_cell.angle_beta   90.00
_cell.angle_gamma   90.00
#
_symmetry.space_group_name_H-M   'P 1'
#
loop_
_entity.id
_entity.type
_entity.pdbx_description
1 polymer ?
#
loop_
_entity_poly.entity_id
_entity_poly.type
_entity_poly.pdbx_seq_one_letter_code
_entity_poly.pdbx_strand_id
1 'polypeptide(L)'
;MMQAAFSHVRPKACCFRAALDRSATFCDECGQPILRCMASEECGGLLDEDGRCPVCVAPELSIDAGAVSSVKVGGALSIPLLITNTSAVGRPLFIKEMWVKAPDKALTPVDLAFQRLASGAVAEVSVSTGALPTAGVHRIEVIFIAATRYLWREECYAFSASFAVDVEAESAGSIVQNINVSADQIGAGMTIYNPTRMQREKADAPARRAEPIVLTLQRADSFERQEGYRGYESGIAVPRSVALAWAGFDHGQVPPDGPIRTQTGVLSFGRASNAAHSGMNDVRLVISGPDGTDEDASVHISRRHFLLYVENDRLMLRVESQNGLSVNGDPLRRGETAILKDGDVIAPLVRRPDAISLQVSFDAPADEVGQVVLRRRIGTGRR
;
A
#
# COMPACT_ATOMS: atom_id res chain seq x y z
N MET A 1 4.87 -9.23 -32.69
CA MET A 1 5.19 -10.04 -31.49
C MET A 1 4.40 -9.47 -30.33
N MET A 2 3.37 -10.18 -29.86
CA MET A 2 2.61 -9.81 -28.65
C MET A 2 3.56 -9.81 -27.45
N GLN A 3 3.81 -8.65 -26.85
CA GLN A 3 4.45 -8.58 -25.54
C GLN A 3 3.43 -9.02 -24.49
N ALA A 4 3.84 -9.99 -23.68
CA ALA A 4 3.07 -10.47 -22.54
C ALA A 4 2.74 -9.31 -21.59
N ALA A 5 1.51 -9.30 -21.07
CA ALA A 5 1.12 -8.44 -19.97
C ALA A 5 2.10 -8.63 -18.80
N PHE A 6 2.84 -7.58 -18.44
CA PHE A 6 3.79 -7.59 -17.33
C PHE A 6 3.03 -7.49 -16.00
N SER A 7 2.27 -8.52 -15.63
CA SER A 7 1.45 -8.46 -14.42
C SER A 7 2.26 -8.58 -13.13
N HIS A 8 3.46 -9.20 -13.10
CA HIS A 8 4.29 -9.19 -11.87
C HIS A 8 5.79 -9.19 -12.17
N VAL A 9 6.51 -8.17 -11.73
CA VAL A 9 7.99 -8.14 -11.76
C VAL A 9 8.51 -8.80 -10.49
N ARG A 10 9.32 -9.85 -10.66
CA ARG A 10 9.91 -10.62 -9.56
C ARG A 10 11.42 -10.39 -9.56
N PRO A 11 11.94 -9.34 -8.88
CA PRO A 11 13.35 -8.99 -8.98
C PRO A 11 14.21 -10.14 -8.43
N LYS A 12 15.11 -10.65 -9.28
CA LYS A 12 16.10 -11.65 -8.89
C LYS A 12 17.35 -10.98 -8.31
N ALA A 13 18.24 -11.74 -7.68
CA ALA A 13 19.52 -11.22 -7.17
C ALA A 13 20.33 -10.44 -8.23
N CYS A 14 20.30 -10.88 -9.50
CA CYS A 14 20.94 -10.17 -10.61
C CYS A 14 20.30 -8.80 -10.91
N CYS A 15 19.00 -8.61 -10.65
CA CYS A 15 18.32 -7.33 -10.81
C CYS A 15 18.85 -6.30 -9.80
N PHE A 16 19.08 -6.70 -8.56
CA PHE A 16 19.66 -5.82 -7.54
C PHE A 16 21.09 -5.41 -7.88
N ARG A 17 21.89 -6.30 -8.49
CA ARG A 17 23.23 -5.94 -8.99
C ARG A 17 23.16 -4.95 -10.13
N ALA A 18 22.33 -5.22 -11.14
CA ALA A 18 22.13 -4.32 -12.27
C ALA A 18 21.59 -2.94 -11.81
N ALA A 19 20.76 -2.94 -10.76
CA ALA A 19 20.19 -1.73 -10.19
C ALA A 19 21.22 -0.78 -9.56
N LEU A 20 22.45 -1.23 -9.29
CA LEU A 20 23.55 -0.38 -8.81
C LEU A 20 23.98 0.64 -9.88
N ASP A 21 23.86 0.28 -11.16
CA ASP A 21 23.92 1.25 -12.23
C ASP A 21 22.60 2.03 -12.25
N ARG A 22 22.71 3.32 -11.96
CA ARG A 22 21.59 4.26 -11.90
C ARG A 22 20.95 4.53 -13.27
N SER A 23 21.67 4.25 -14.35
CA SER A 23 21.19 4.36 -15.71
C SER A 23 20.58 3.05 -16.24
N ALA A 24 20.81 1.93 -15.54
CA ALA A 24 20.27 0.64 -15.97
C ALA A 24 18.74 0.64 -15.88
N THR A 25 18.13 0.29 -17.01
CA THR A 25 16.69 0.17 -17.20
C THR A 25 16.23 -1.30 -17.25
N PHE A 26 17.14 -2.23 -17.57
CA PHE A 26 16.94 -3.67 -17.59
C PHE A 26 18.10 -4.38 -16.89
N CYS A 27 17.84 -5.59 -16.40
CA CYS A 27 18.88 -6.50 -15.96
C CYS A 27 19.47 -7.23 -17.18
N ASP A 28 20.77 -7.06 -17.41
CA ASP A 28 21.47 -7.69 -18.55
C ASP A 28 21.48 -9.22 -18.48
N GLU A 29 21.33 -9.81 -17.28
CA GLU A 29 21.34 -11.26 -17.10
C GLU A 29 19.97 -11.92 -17.34
N CYS A 30 18.88 -11.31 -16.85
CA CYS A 30 17.55 -11.93 -16.92
C CYS A 30 16.55 -11.18 -17.80
N GLY A 31 16.93 -10.04 -18.36
CA GLY A 31 16.10 -9.21 -19.25
C GLY A 31 14.93 -8.51 -18.57
N GLN A 32 14.73 -8.68 -17.27
CA GLN A 32 13.62 -8.04 -16.55
C GLN A 32 13.83 -6.52 -16.43
N PRO A 33 12.77 -5.72 -16.50
CA PRO A 33 12.85 -4.28 -16.25
C PRO A 33 13.20 -4.00 -14.79
N ILE A 34 14.03 -2.99 -14.56
CA ILE A 34 14.41 -2.57 -13.22
C ILE A 34 13.37 -1.57 -12.69
N LEU A 35 12.39 -2.06 -11.94
CA LEU A 35 11.37 -1.22 -11.31
C LEU A 35 11.82 -0.78 -9.91
N ARG A 36 12.12 0.50 -9.79
CA ARG A 36 12.67 1.10 -8.58
C ARG A 36 11.59 1.63 -7.66
N CYS A 37 11.82 1.54 -6.35
CA CYS A 37 11.03 2.23 -5.35
C CYS A 37 11.06 3.74 -5.58
N MET A 38 10.02 4.47 -5.17
CA MET A 38 9.99 5.94 -5.23
C MET A 38 11.18 6.61 -4.52
N ALA A 39 11.74 5.96 -3.49
CA ALA A 39 12.89 6.44 -2.71
C ALA A 39 14.17 5.64 -2.99
N SER A 40 14.32 5.04 -4.18
CA SER A 40 15.46 4.15 -4.47
C SER A 40 16.82 4.83 -4.39
N GLU A 41 16.88 6.16 -4.50
CA GLU A 41 18.13 6.91 -4.28
C GLU A 41 18.63 6.80 -2.84
N GLU A 42 17.72 6.63 -1.88
CA GLU A 42 18.04 6.45 -0.46
C GLU A 42 18.16 4.97 -0.10
N CYS A 43 17.24 4.13 -0.59
CA CYS A 43 17.15 2.73 -0.15
C CYS A 43 17.77 1.69 -1.08
N GLY A 44 18.06 2.05 -2.33
CA GLY A 44 18.49 1.10 -3.38
C GLY A 44 17.46 0.03 -3.74
N GLY A 45 16.24 0.10 -3.17
CA GLY A 45 15.25 -0.95 -3.23
C GLY A 45 14.52 -1.00 -4.57
N LEU A 46 14.26 -2.23 -5.03
CA LEU A 46 13.39 -2.55 -6.15
C LEU A 46 12.00 -2.94 -5.65
N LEU A 47 11.00 -2.85 -6.52
CA LEU A 47 9.67 -3.38 -6.24
C LEU A 47 9.67 -4.90 -6.36
N ASP A 48 9.09 -5.58 -5.38
CA ASP A 48 8.92 -7.03 -5.35
C ASP A 48 7.68 -7.49 -6.13
N GLU A 49 7.34 -8.77 -6.00
CA GLU A 49 6.19 -9.38 -6.69
C GLU A 49 4.85 -8.76 -6.28
N ASP A 50 4.79 -8.23 -5.05
CA ASP A 50 3.66 -7.51 -4.47
C ASP A 50 3.70 -6.01 -4.83
N GLY A 51 4.60 -5.59 -5.72
CA GLY A 51 4.71 -4.20 -6.16
C GLY A 51 5.15 -3.23 -5.04
N ARG A 52 5.60 -3.74 -3.89
CA ARG A 52 6.09 -2.93 -2.76
C ARG A 52 7.61 -2.94 -2.72
N CYS A 53 8.19 -1.97 -2.02
CA CYS A 53 9.62 -2.01 -1.74
C CYS A 53 9.85 -2.72 -0.40
N PRO A 54 10.47 -3.92 -0.37
CA PRO A 54 10.66 -4.69 0.87
C PRO A 54 11.64 -4.01 1.83
N VAL A 55 12.43 -3.04 1.35
CA VAL A 55 13.36 -2.26 2.17
C VAL A 55 12.65 -1.12 2.89
N CYS A 56 11.76 -0.40 2.18
CA CYS A 56 11.06 0.77 2.72
C CYS A 56 9.75 0.43 3.42
N VAL A 57 9.14 -0.72 3.10
CA VAL A 57 7.84 -1.16 3.60
C VAL A 57 7.99 -2.54 4.22
N ALA A 58 8.51 -2.54 5.44
CA ALA A 58 8.78 -3.73 6.24
C ALA A 58 8.07 -3.64 7.60
N PRO A 59 6.72 -3.65 7.63
CA PRO A 59 6.02 -3.84 8.89
C PRO A 59 6.17 -5.29 9.36
N GLU A 60 6.23 -5.46 10.67
CA GLU A 60 6.06 -6.75 11.34
C GLU A 60 4.95 -6.58 12.38
N LEU A 61 4.13 -7.61 12.53
CA LEU A 61 3.08 -7.66 13.54
C LEU A 61 3.35 -8.86 14.44
N SER A 62 3.31 -8.66 15.75
CA SER A 62 3.40 -9.75 16.72
C SER A 62 2.38 -9.61 17.84
N ILE A 63 2.06 -10.73 18.49
CA ILE A 63 1.30 -10.74 19.75
C ILE A 63 2.33 -10.61 20.87
N ASP A 64 2.12 -9.68 21.81
CA ASP A 64 3.07 -9.42 22.90
C ASP A 64 3.23 -10.64 23.83
N ALA A 65 4.39 -10.72 24.47
CA ALA A 65 4.63 -11.66 25.55
C ALA A 65 3.66 -11.37 26.72
N GLY A 66 3.18 -12.42 27.38
CA GLY A 66 2.21 -12.30 28.46
C GLY A 66 0.76 -12.16 28.02
N ALA A 67 0.48 -12.08 26.71
CA ALA A 67 -0.87 -12.12 26.17
C ALA A 67 -1.62 -13.39 26.62
N VAL A 68 -2.88 -13.21 27.00
CA VAL A 68 -3.78 -14.29 27.39
C VAL A 68 -4.17 -15.08 26.13
N SER A 69 -3.98 -16.40 26.14
CA SER A 69 -4.24 -17.25 24.97
C SER A 69 -5.58 -17.98 24.98
N SER A 70 -6.30 -18.03 26.11
CA SER A 70 -7.62 -18.65 26.21
C SER A 70 -8.62 -17.79 26.98
N VAL A 71 -9.90 -17.93 26.64
CA VAL A 71 -11.02 -17.27 27.33
C VAL A 71 -12.20 -18.24 27.45
N LYS A 72 -13.04 -18.07 28.46
CA LYS A 72 -14.27 -18.87 28.58
C LYS A 72 -15.36 -18.38 27.62
N VAL A 73 -16.30 -19.25 27.27
CA VAL A 73 -17.52 -18.88 26.54
C VAL A 73 -18.18 -17.64 27.15
N GLY A 74 -18.56 -16.68 26.31
CA GLY A 74 -19.14 -15.39 26.69
C GLY A 74 -18.13 -14.32 27.10
N GLY A 75 -16.86 -14.69 27.31
CA GLY A 75 -15.79 -13.75 27.64
C GLY A 75 -15.27 -12.98 26.43
N ALA A 76 -14.66 -11.83 26.69
CA ALA A 76 -13.96 -11.01 25.70
C ALA A 76 -12.45 -11.06 25.93
N LEU A 77 -11.68 -11.17 24.85
CA LEU A 77 -10.23 -11.11 24.90
C LEU A 77 -9.76 -9.71 24.50
N SER A 78 -8.78 -9.19 25.23
CA SER A 78 -7.98 -8.03 24.84
C SER A 78 -6.57 -8.53 24.54
N ILE A 79 -6.14 -8.34 23.30
CA ILE A 79 -4.90 -8.89 22.77
C ILE A 79 -3.96 -7.72 22.51
N PRO A 80 -2.86 -7.60 23.27
CA PRO A 80 -1.81 -6.65 22.96
C PRO A 80 -1.06 -7.12 21.71
N LEU A 81 -1.09 -6.31 20.67
CA LEU A 81 -0.33 -6.47 19.45
C LEU A 81 0.80 -5.45 19.40
N LEU A 82 1.94 -5.85 18.85
CA LEU A 82 3.08 -4.99 18.60
C LEU A 82 3.24 -4.82 17.10
N ILE A 83 3.21 -3.58 16.63
CA ILE A 83 3.56 -3.21 15.26
C ILE A 83 5.00 -2.69 15.26
N THR A 84 5.87 -3.32 14.50
CA THR A 84 7.28 -2.96 14.38
C THR A 84 7.58 -2.51 12.96
N ASN A 85 8.36 -1.45 12.79
CA ASN A 85 8.94 -1.09 11.49
C ASN A 85 10.35 -1.65 11.39
N THR A 86 10.53 -2.80 10.74
CA THR A 86 11.82 -3.49 10.59
C THR A 86 12.64 -2.97 9.39
N SER A 87 12.21 -1.86 8.77
CA SER A 87 12.95 -1.20 7.69
C SER A 87 14.40 -0.93 8.09
N ALA A 88 15.34 -1.47 7.32
CA ALA A 88 16.78 -1.23 7.51
C ALA A 88 17.21 0.18 7.09
N VAL A 89 16.35 0.91 6.38
CA VAL A 89 16.56 2.32 6.04
C VAL A 89 15.77 3.18 7.01
N GLY A 90 16.33 4.33 7.42
CA GLY A 90 15.77 5.24 8.44
C GLY A 90 14.41 5.89 8.11
N ARG A 91 13.64 5.31 7.18
CA ARG A 91 12.35 5.82 6.72
C ARG A 91 11.23 5.35 7.65
N PRO A 92 10.33 6.27 8.07
CA PRO A 92 9.19 5.91 8.89
C PRO A 92 8.10 5.23 8.06
N LEU A 93 7.32 4.38 8.72
CA LEU A 93 6.00 3.94 8.27
C LEU A 93 4.94 4.81 8.91
N PHE A 94 3.85 5.04 8.18
CA PHE A 94 2.68 5.72 8.69
C PHE A 94 1.54 4.72 8.77
N ILE A 95 1.15 4.32 9.99
CA ILE A 95 0.00 3.44 10.17
C ILE A 95 -1.23 4.33 10.17
N LYS A 96 -2.05 4.21 9.13
CA LYS A 96 -3.19 5.12 8.91
C LYS A 96 -4.41 4.63 9.67
N GLU A 97 -4.72 3.35 9.49
CA GLU A 97 -5.96 2.73 9.97
C GLU A 97 -5.69 1.25 10.28
N MET A 98 -6.51 0.70 11.17
CA MET A 98 -6.44 -0.70 11.58
C MET A 98 -7.84 -1.20 11.93
N TRP A 99 -8.09 -2.46 11.62
CA TRP A 99 -9.34 -3.13 11.92
C TRP A 99 -9.10 -4.53 12.45
N VAL A 100 -10.08 -5.01 13.19
CA VAL A 100 -10.19 -6.40 13.62
C VAL A 100 -11.52 -6.99 13.15
N LYS A 101 -11.44 -8.23 12.68
CA LYS A 101 -12.58 -9.07 12.38
C LYS A 101 -12.55 -10.28 13.30
N ALA A 102 -13.45 -10.26 14.28
CA ALA A 102 -13.73 -11.40 15.13
C ALA A 102 -14.71 -12.37 14.43
N PRO A 103 -14.78 -13.64 14.86
CA PRO A 103 -15.75 -14.60 14.34
C PRO A 103 -17.17 -14.05 14.38
N ASP A 104 -17.90 -14.24 13.27
CA ASP A 104 -19.30 -13.83 13.11
C ASP A 104 -19.58 -12.34 13.35
N LYS A 105 -18.54 -11.49 13.35
CA LYS A 105 -18.66 -10.03 13.46
C LYS A 105 -18.19 -9.34 12.20
N ALA A 106 -18.77 -8.17 11.96
CA ALA A 106 -18.28 -7.25 10.94
C ALA A 106 -16.86 -6.77 11.30
N LEU A 107 -16.16 -6.26 10.29
CA LEU A 107 -14.89 -5.59 10.48
C LEU A 107 -15.09 -4.36 11.38
N THR A 108 -14.31 -4.25 12.45
CA THR A 108 -14.43 -3.17 13.44
C THR A 108 -13.13 -2.36 13.51
N PRO A 109 -13.20 -1.02 13.47
CA PRO A 109 -12.00 -0.18 13.53
C PRO A 109 -11.36 -0.27 14.92
N VAL A 110 -10.03 -0.18 14.94
CA VAL A 110 -9.20 -0.13 16.14
C VAL A 110 -8.65 1.28 16.29
N ASP A 111 -8.79 1.87 17.47
CA ASP A 111 -8.26 3.20 17.74
C ASP A 111 -6.73 3.15 17.88
N LEU A 112 -6.04 4.01 17.15
CA LEU A 112 -4.59 4.05 17.09
C LEU A 112 -4.07 5.28 17.84
N ALA A 113 -3.35 5.06 18.93
CA ALA A 113 -2.71 6.14 19.70
C ALA A 113 -1.47 6.75 19.01
N PHE A 114 -1.08 6.21 17.85
CA PHE A 114 0.05 6.65 17.05
C PHE A 114 -0.27 6.57 15.56
N GLN A 115 0.44 7.35 14.76
CA GLN A 115 0.30 7.32 13.29
C GLN A 115 1.65 7.20 12.58
N ARG A 116 2.77 7.37 13.29
CA ARG A 116 4.12 7.36 12.71
C ARG A 116 5.01 6.42 13.50
N LEU A 117 5.60 5.46 12.79
CA LEU A 117 6.50 4.46 13.33
C LEU A 117 7.88 4.62 12.67
N ALA A 118 8.84 5.14 13.43
CA ALA A 118 10.22 5.28 12.94
C ALA A 118 10.85 3.91 12.63
N SER A 119 11.89 3.87 11.79
CA SER A 119 12.64 2.63 11.54
C SER A 119 13.22 2.09 12.85
N GLY A 120 13.04 0.79 13.09
CA GLY A 120 13.40 0.09 14.33
C GLY A 120 12.46 0.35 15.51
N ALA A 121 11.47 1.23 15.39
CA ALA A 121 10.51 1.51 16.46
C ALA A 121 9.40 0.46 16.52
N VAL A 122 8.86 0.29 17.72
CA VAL A 122 7.75 -0.60 18.05
C VAL A 122 6.63 0.24 18.67
N ALA A 123 5.39 -0.09 18.34
CA ALA A 123 4.22 0.50 18.96
C ALA A 123 3.20 -0.58 19.33
N GLU A 124 2.59 -0.42 20.50
CA GLU A 124 1.59 -1.35 21.03
C GLU A 124 0.18 -0.89 20.62
N VAL A 125 -0.67 -1.86 20.25
CA VAL A 125 -2.09 -1.70 19.97
C VAL A 125 -2.86 -2.78 20.68
N SER A 126 -3.88 -2.41 21.44
CA SER A 126 -4.78 -3.39 22.05
C SER A 126 -5.98 -3.67 21.15
N VAL A 127 -6.18 -4.94 20.80
CA VAL A 127 -7.32 -5.39 19.99
C VAL A 127 -8.31 -6.14 20.86
N SER A 128 -9.58 -5.75 20.81
CA SER A 128 -10.66 -6.48 21.51
C SER A 128 -11.48 -7.33 20.56
N THR A 129 -11.74 -8.57 20.95
CA THR A 129 -12.60 -9.50 20.19
C THR A 129 -14.09 -9.28 20.45
N GLY A 130 -14.42 -8.55 21.53
CA GLY A 130 -15.71 -8.63 22.21
C GLY A 130 -16.05 -10.05 22.68
N ALA A 131 -17.28 -10.27 23.14
CA ALA A 131 -17.72 -11.58 23.63
C ALA A 131 -17.67 -12.66 22.52
N LEU A 132 -17.11 -13.84 22.85
CA LEU A 132 -17.05 -15.01 21.99
C LEU A 132 -18.10 -16.05 22.43
N PRO A 133 -19.13 -16.34 21.62
CA PRO A 133 -20.35 -17.01 22.10
C PRO A 133 -20.26 -18.54 22.16
N THR A 134 -19.29 -19.15 21.48
CA THR A 134 -19.19 -20.61 21.35
C THR A 134 -17.80 -21.11 21.75
N ALA A 135 -17.75 -22.32 22.29
CA ALA A 135 -16.48 -22.97 22.61
C ALA A 135 -15.77 -23.46 21.33
N GLY A 136 -14.45 -23.57 21.38
CA GLY A 136 -13.62 -24.04 20.27
C GLY A 136 -12.60 -23.01 19.79
N VAL A 137 -11.98 -23.29 18.64
CA VAL A 137 -10.93 -22.46 18.05
C VAL A 137 -11.56 -21.37 17.19
N HIS A 138 -11.28 -20.12 17.54
CA HIS A 138 -11.78 -18.94 16.84
C HIS A 138 -10.65 -18.24 16.10
N ARG A 139 -10.87 -17.94 14.81
CA ARG A 139 -9.91 -17.19 14.00
C ARG A 139 -10.23 -15.71 14.07
N ILE A 140 -9.25 -14.92 14.47
CA ILE A 140 -9.32 -13.46 14.44
C ILE A 140 -8.42 -12.97 13.32
N GLU A 141 -8.95 -12.06 12.52
CA GLU A 141 -8.23 -11.40 11.45
C GLU A 141 -7.99 -9.94 11.82
N VAL A 142 -6.78 -9.46 11.54
CA VAL A 142 -6.36 -8.09 11.76
C VAL A 142 -5.90 -7.55 10.42
N ILE A 143 -6.36 -6.37 10.06
CA ILE A 143 -5.98 -5.66 8.83
C ILE A 143 -5.51 -4.27 9.21
N PHE A 144 -4.42 -3.78 8.64
CA PHE A 144 -3.99 -2.39 8.82
C PHE A 144 -3.40 -1.79 7.55
N ILE A 145 -3.50 -0.47 7.41
CA ILE A 145 -2.90 0.29 6.31
C ILE A 145 -1.58 0.90 6.76
N ALA A 146 -0.50 0.51 6.09
CA ALA A 146 0.79 1.15 6.22
C ALA A 146 1.10 1.99 4.98
N ALA A 147 1.51 3.24 5.20
CA ALA A 147 1.96 4.13 4.15
C ALA A 147 3.44 4.45 4.29
N THR A 148 4.09 4.67 3.16
CA THR A 148 5.44 5.24 3.08
C THR A 148 5.36 6.54 2.28
N ARG A 149 6.16 7.55 2.66
CA ARG A 149 6.13 8.89 2.04
C ARG A 149 7.49 9.31 1.55
N TYR A 150 7.59 9.75 0.30
CA TYR A 150 8.83 10.28 -0.26
C TYR A 150 8.55 11.54 -1.06
N LEU A 151 9.17 12.65 -0.67
CA LEU A 151 8.86 13.97 -1.20
C LEU A 151 7.35 14.27 -1.07
N TRP A 152 6.66 14.51 -2.18
CA TRP A 152 5.21 14.75 -2.23
C TRP A 152 4.38 13.49 -2.52
N ARG A 153 5.01 12.31 -2.55
CA ARG A 153 4.36 11.03 -2.91
C ARG A 153 4.07 10.18 -1.68
N GLU A 154 2.98 9.43 -1.73
CA GLU A 154 2.56 8.48 -0.69
C GLU A 154 2.13 7.15 -1.33
N GLU A 155 2.76 6.04 -0.95
CA GLU A 155 2.32 4.69 -1.30
C GLU A 155 1.72 4.00 -0.07
N CYS A 156 0.50 3.48 -0.21
CA CYS A 156 -0.25 2.77 0.82
C CYS A 156 -0.35 1.28 0.50
N TYR A 157 -0.27 0.46 1.54
CA TYR A 157 -0.40 -0.99 1.48
C TYR A 157 -1.25 -1.49 2.65
N ALA A 158 -2.18 -2.40 2.40
CA ALA A 158 -2.92 -3.10 3.42
C ALA A 158 -2.22 -4.42 3.74
N PHE A 159 -2.05 -4.71 5.02
CA PHE A 159 -1.53 -5.99 5.49
C PHE A 159 -2.57 -6.67 6.34
N SER A 160 -2.78 -7.95 6.09
CA SER A 160 -3.62 -8.82 6.92
C SER A 160 -2.79 -9.88 7.63
N ALA A 161 -3.21 -10.22 8.84
CA ALA A 161 -2.72 -11.34 9.59
C ALA A 161 -3.90 -12.04 10.26
N SER A 162 -3.76 -13.33 10.53
CA SER A 162 -4.72 -14.05 11.34
C SER A 162 -4.04 -14.87 12.41
N PHE A 163 -4.71 -15.02 13.54
CA PHE A 163 -4.29 -15.94 14.60
C PHE A 163 -5.51 -16.60 15.22
N ALA A 164 -5.26 -17.74 15.88
CA ALA A 164 -6.28 -18.52 16.56
C ALA A 164 -6.31 -18.19 18.05
N VAL A 165 -7.53 -18.17 18.61
CA VAL A 165 -7.79 -18.07 20.05
C VAL A 165 -8.67 -19.25 20.45
N ASP A 166 -8.30 -19.92 21.54
CA ASP A 166 -9.05 -21.04 22.08
C ASP A 166 -10.09 -20.55 23.09
N VAL A 167 -11.36 -20.91 22.87
CA VAL A 167 -12.45 -20.60 23.78
C VAL A 167 -12.86 -21.85 24.54
N GLU A 168 -12.64 -21.83 25.86
CA GLU A 168 -12.96 -22.92 26.77
C GLU A 168 -14.46 -23.00 27.01
N ALA A 169 -15.03 -24.21 26.93
CA ALA A 169 -16.42 -24.46 27.25
C ALA A 169 -16.74 -24.05 28.70
N GLU A 170 -17.98 -23.59 28.94
CA GLU A 170 -18.48 -23.49 30.31
C GLU A 170 -18.41 -24.89 30.95
N SER A 171 -17.58 -25.02 31.98
CA SER A 171 -17.64 -26.20 32.84
C SER A 171 -19.01 -26.17 33.52
N ALA A 172 -19.80 -27.24 33.35
CA ALA A 172 -21.04 -27.44 34.09
C ALA A 172 -20.76 -27.27 35.59
N GLY A 173 -21.22 -26.16 36.17
CA GLY A 173 -20.88 -25.77 37.52
C GLY A 173 -21.38 -26.80 38.53
N SER A 174 -20.48 -27.34 39.36
CA SER A 174 -20.91 -27.99 40.59
C SER A 174 -21.42 -26.92 41.56
N ILE A 175 -22.66 -27.10 42.03
CA ILE A 175 -23.32 -26.25 43.00
C ILE A 175 -22.50 -26.27 44.29
N VAL A 176 -21.91 -25.13 44.67
CA VAL A 176 -21.26 -24.96 45.98
C VAL A 176 -22.36 -24.60 46.99
N GLN A 177 -22.88 -25.58 47.72
CA GLN A 177 -23.66 -25.32 48.92
C GLN A 177 -22.72 -25.00 50.08
N ASN A 178 -22.64 -23.73 50.48
CA ASN A 178 -22.00 -23.34 51.74
C ASN A 178 -22.96 -23.62 52.89
N ILE A 179 -22.74 -24.70 53.64
CA ILE A 179 -23.44 -24.96 54.90
C ILE A 179 -22.60 -24.34 56.02
N ASN A 180 -23.07 -23.23 56.59
CA ASN A 180 -22.53 -22.70 57.85
C ASN A 180 -23.17 -23.48 59.01
N VAL A 181 -22.36 -24.26 59.74
CA VAL A 181 -22.78 -24.88 61.01
C VAL A 181 -22.27 -24.02 62.15
N SER A 182 -23.18 -23.35 62.84
CA SER A 182 -22.92 -22.60 64.07
C SER A 182 -22.70 -23.58 65.24
N ALA A 183 -21.67 -23.36 66.05
CA ALA A 183 -21.21 -24.27 67.10
C ALA A 183 -22.05 -24.28 68.39
N ASP A 184 -23.38 -24.18 68.31
CA ASP A 184 -24.26 -24.15 69.49
C ASP A 184 -25.23 -25.34 69.59
N GLN A 185 -25.05 -26.36 68.74
CA GLN A 185 -25.76 -27.65 68.87
C GLN A 185 -24.81 -28.82 68.62
N ILE A 186 -23.97 -29.13 69.60
CA ILE A 186 -23.24 -30.40 69.66
C ILE A 186 -23.74 -31.16 70.90
N GLY A 187 -24.84 -31.88 70.71
CA GLY A 187 -25.41 -32.79 71.70
C GLY A 187 -25.90 -34.06 71.01
N ALA A 188 -25.20 -35.16 71.25
CA ALA A 188 -25.51 -36.55 70.88
C ALA A 188 -25.56 -36.88 69.38
N GLY A 189 -24.53 -37.60 68.92
CA GLY A 189 -24.62 -38.59 67.84
C GLY A 189 -24.94 -38.06 66.44
N MET A 190 -24.03 -37.29 65.84
CA MET A 190 -24.04 -37.06 64.40
C MET A 190 -22.83 -37.69 63.73
N THR A 191 -23.09 -38.55 62.74
CA THR A 191 -22.12 -39.00 61.76
C THR A 191 -21.69 -37.80 60.93
N ILE A 192 -20.48 -37.29 61.16
CA ILE A 192 -19.87 -36.26 60.32
C ILE A 192 -19.49 -36.96 59.01
N TYR A 193 -20.30 -36.77 57.96
CA TYR A 193 -19.83 -37.00 56.60
C TYR A 193 -18.72 -35.98 56.38
N ASN A 194 -17.47 -36.43 56.29
CA ASN A 194 -16.36 -35.61 55.84
C ASN A 194 -16.38 -35.71 54.31
N PRO A 195 -17.02 -34.78 53.57
CA PRO A 195 -16.73 -34.71 52.15
C PRO A 195 -15.24 -34.36 52.09
N THR A 196 -14.44 -35.28 51.56
CA THR A 196 -13.06 -35.03 51.19
C THR A 196 -13.07 -33.73 50.42
N ARG A 197 -12.68 -32.65 51.10
CA ARG A 197 -12.55 -31.33 50.50
C ARG A 197 -11.40 -31.50 49.53
N MET A 198 -11.70 -31.85 48.29
CA MET A 198 -10.81 -31.61 47.18
C MET A 198 -10.59 -30.09 47.23
N GLN A 199 -9.47 -29.72 47.82
CA GLN A 199 -8.89 -28.40 47.68
C GLN A 199 -8.91 -28.18 46.17
N ARG A 200 -9.79 -27.26 45.71
CA ARG A 200 -9.71 -26.77 44.34
C ARG A 200 -8.26 -26.39 44.15
N GLU A 201 -7.55 -27.14 43.31
CA GLU A 201 -6.39 -26.60 42.62
C GLU A 201 -6.85 -25.22 42.14
N LYS A 202 -6.06 -24.19 42.47
CA LYS A 202 -6.23 -22.85 41.92
C LYS A 202 -6.64 -23.07 40.46
N ALA A 203 -7.82 -22.59 40.05
CA ALA A 203 -8.15 -22.55 38.64
C ALA A 203 -6.94 -21.88 37.98
N ASP A 204 -6.22 -22.64 37.15
CA ASP A 204 -4.95 -22.20 36.61
C ASP A 204 -5.16 -20.80 36.04
N ALA A 205 -4.27 -19.88 36.42
CA ALA A 205 -4.25 -18.57 35.77
C ALA A 205 -4.20 -18.85 34.26
N PRO A 206 -5.05 -18.18 33.45
CA PRO A 206 -5.13 -18.49 32.03
C PRO A 206 -3.71 -18.41 31.45
N ALA A 207 -3.36 -19.43 30.67
CA ALA A 207 -1.99 -19.60 30.20
C ALA A 207 -1.50 -18.30 29.54
N ARG A 208 -0.44 -17.73 30.11
CA ARG A 208 0.22 -16.53 29.57
C ARG A 208 1.39 -16.98 28.72
N ARG A 209 1.56 -16.33 27.59
CA ARG A 209 2.66 -16.64 26.66
C ARG A 209 3.99 -16.11 27.20
N ALA A 210 5.06 -16.89 27.07
CA ALA A 210 6.39 -16.50 27.52
C ALA A 210 7.15 -15.64 26.49
N GLU A 211 6.89 -15.85 25.21
CA GLU A 211 7.56 -15.16 24.09
C GLU A 211 6.54 -14.51 23.16
N PRO A 212 6.89 -13.40 22.49
CA PRO A 212 6.06 -12.80 21.46
C PRO A 212 5.89 -13.75 20.27
N ILE A 213 4.71 -13.74 19.66
CA ILE A 213 4.44 -14.54 18.45
C ILE A 213 4.36 -13.62 17.26
N VAL A 214 5.36 -13.72 16.38
CA VAL A 214 5.39 -13.02 15.10
C VAL A 214 4.32 -13.62 14.19
N LEU A 215 3.42 -12.76 13.72
CA LEU A 215 2.34 -13.11 12.81
C LEU A 215 2.82 -12.99 11.37
N THR A 216 2.43 -13.95 10.54
CA THR A 216 2.69 -13.88 9.10
C THR A 216 1.77 -12.84 8.47
N LEU A 217 2.35 -11.72 8.06
CA LEU A 217 1.66 -10.71 7.30
C LEU A 217 1.55 -11.09 5.83
N GLN A 218 0.36 -10.91 5.27
CA GLN A 218 0.08 -11.02 3.85
C GLN A 218 -0.43 -9.68 3.34
N ARG A 219 -0.08 -9.30 2.12
CA ARG A 219 -0.66 -8.10 1.52
C ARG A 219 -2.13 -8.37 1.16
N ALA A 220 -3.00 -7.42 1.48
CA ALA A 220 -4.44 -7.54 1.30
C ALA A 220 -4.93 -6.72 0.10
N ASP A 221 -4.42 -7.01 -1.10
CA ASP A 221 -4.66 -6.24 -2.34
C ASP A 221 -6.14 -6.00 -2.64
N SER A 222 -7.00 -7.01 -2.42
CA SER A 222 -8.45 -6.86 -2.62
C SER A 222 -9.06 -5.84 -1.66
N PHE A 223 -8.59 -5.79 -0.42
CA PHE A 223 -9.04 -4.80 0.58
C PHE A 223 -8.55 -3.40 0.20
N GLU A 224 -7.30 -3.26 -0.28
CA GLU A 224 -6.76 -1.99 -0.77
C GLU A 224 -7.63 -1.37 -1.87
N ARG A 225 -8.11 -2.21 -2.81
CA ARG A 225 -8.99 -1.75 -3.90
C ARG A 225 -10.41 -1.45 -3.42
N GLN A 226 -10.98 -2.30 -2.57
CA GLN A 226 -12.35 -2.13 -2.05
C GLN A 226 -12.50 -0.84 -1.23
N GLU A 227 -11.51 -0.53 -0.38
CA GLU A 227 -11.52 0.68 0.46
C GLU A 227 -10.91 1.90 -0.25
N GLY A 228 -10.55 1.78 -1.54
CA GLY A 228 -10.07 2.90 -2.33
C GLY A 228 -8.68 3.42 -1.92
N TYR A 229 -7.84 2.62 -1.26
CA TYR A 229 -6.44 2.96 -1.02
C TYR A 229 -5.59 2.83 -2.28
N ARG A 230 -5.91 1.88 -3.15
CA ARG A 230 -5.23 1.67 -4.45
C ARG A 230 -6.23 1.43 -5.57
N GLY A 231 -5.82 1.74 -6.80
CA GLY A 231 -6.69 1.64 -7.98
C GLY A 231 -7.80 2.69 -8.02
N TYR A 232 -8.59 2.67 -9.08
CA TYR A 232 -9.69 3.61 -9.32
C TYR A 232 -10.99 3.09 -8.69
N GLU A 233 -11.96 3.98 -8.47
CA GLU A 233 -13.30 3.62 -7.99
C GLU A 233 -14.02 2.60 -8.89
N SER A 234 -13.65 2.54 -10.18
CA SER A 234 -14.15 1.55 -11.13
C SER A 234 -13.60 0.13 -10.91
N GLY A 235 -12.68 -0.05 -9.95
CA GLY A 235 -11.98 -1.32 -9.69
C GLY A 235 -10.75 -1.57 -10.59
N ILE A 236 -10.53 -0.71 -11.60
CA ILE A 236 -9.36 -0.76 -12.46
C ILE A 236 -8.11 -0.36 -11.66
N ALA A 237 -6.96 -0.97 -11.92
CA ALA A 237 -5.67 -0.61 -11.36
C ALA A 237 -4.63 -0.36 -12.47
N VAL A 238 -3.82 0.69 -12.33
CA VAL A 238 -2.67 0.97 -13.20
C VAL A 238 -1.40 0.60 -12.41
N PRO A 239 -0.86 -0.62 -12.56
CA PRO A 239 0.30 -1.04 -11.77
C PRO A 239 1.56 -0.27 -12.18
N ARG A 240 2.58 -0.26 -11.31
CA ARG A 240 3.90 0.35 -11.60
C ARG A 240 4.62 -0.28 -12.80
N SER A 241 4.26 -1.51 -13.16
CA SER A 241 4.77 -2.24 -14.32
C SER A 241 4.05 -1.92 -15.64
N VAL A 242 3.01 -1.08 -15.62
CA VAL A 242 2.22 -0.74 -16.81
C VAL A 242 3.11 -0.27 -17.96
N ALA A 243 2.87 -0.78 -19.16
CA ALA A 243 3.61 -0.32 -20.33
C ALA A 243 3.06 1.05 -20.76
N LEU A 244 3.94 2.03 -20.93
CA LEU A 244 3.60 3.27 -21.62
C LEU A 244 3.91 3.11 -23.10
N ALA A 245 2.97 3.52 -23.94
CA ALA A 245 3.13 3.57 -25.39
C ALA A 245 2.87 4.97 -25.91
N TRP A 246 3.60 5.36 -26.94
CA TRP A 246 3.62 6.74 -27.44
C TRP A 246 3.05 6.81 -28.85
N ALA A 247 2.13 7.76 -29.10
CA ALA A 247 1.59 8.01 -30.43
C ALA A 247 1.62 9.51 -30.76
N GLY A 248 1.95 9.88 -32.01
CA GLY A 248 1.98 11.28 -32.46
C GLY A 248 3.22 12.09 -32.01
N PHE A 249 4.27 11.41 -31.57
CA PHE A 249 5.57 12.01 -31.23
C PHE A 249 6.59 11.74 -32.33
N ASP A 250 7.48 12.70 -32.57
CA ASP A 250 8.58 12.52 -33.52
C ASP A 250 9.70 11.68 -32.91
N HIS A 251 10.56 11.11 -33.77
CA HIS A 251 11.68 10.29 -33.34
C HIS A 251 12.58 11.04 -32.33
N GLY A 252 12.86 10.39 -31.21
CA GLY A 252 13.70 10.96 -30.15
C GLY A 252 13.02 12.04 -29.31
N GLN A 253 11.70 12.21 -29.35
CA GLN A 253 10.97 13.09 -28.41
C GLN A 253 10.45 12.37 -27.15
N VAL A 254 10.41 11.04 -27.17
CA VAL A 254 9.86 10.18 -26.11
C VAL A 254 10.83 9.04 -25.83
N PRO A 255 10.80 8.45 -24.61
CA PRO A 255 11.54 7.22 -24.34
C PRO A 255 10.94 6.04 -25.13
N PRO A 256 11.65 4.91 -25.23
CA PRO A 256 11.08 3.68 -25.78
C PRO A 256 9.85 3.23 -24.98
N ASP A 257 8.94 2.54 -25.66
CA ASP A 257 7.77 1.91 -25.03
C ASP A 257 8.17 1.00 -23.85
N GLY A 258 7.27 0.89 -22.88
CA GLY A 258 7.45 0.09 -21.67
C GLY A 258 7.22 0.89 -20.38
N PRO A 259 7.51 0.29 -19.21
CA PRO A 259 7.24 0.92 -17.93
C PRO A 259 8.13 2.14 -17.67
N ILE A 260 7.72 2.95 -16.69
CA ILE A 260 8.54 4.07 -16.20
C ILE A 260 9.76 3.52 -15.46
N ARG A 261 10.93 3.66 -16.09
CA ARG A 261 12.21 3.09 -15.60
C ARG A 261 13.20 4.13 -15.07
N THR A 262 12.79 5.38 -14.97
CA THR A 262 13.58 6.45 -14.34
C THR A 262 13.89 6.10 -12.88
N GLN A 263 14.94 6.68 -12.29
CA GLN A 263 15.36 6.38 -10.91
C GLN A 263 14.25 6.51 -9.86
N THR A 264 13.44 7.57 -9.92
CA THR A 264 12.31 7.79 -8.99
C THR A 264 10.98 7.20 -9.49
N GLY A 265 11.01 6.59 -10.67
CA GLY A 265 9.85 6.16 -11.45
C GLY A 265 8.81 7.28 -11.66
N VAL A 266 9.31 8.42 -12.14
CA VAL A 266 8.57 9.61 -12.53
C VAL A 266 9.06 10.02 -13.92
N LEU A 267 8.14 10.19 -14.88
CA LEU A 267 8.44 10.78 -16.18
C LEU A 267 8.23 12.28 -16.14
N SER A 268 9.18 13.00 -16.71
CA SER A 268 9.17 14.45 -16.80
C SER A 268 8.84 14.91 -18.23
N PHE A 269 7.95 15.90 -18.32
CA PHE A 269 7.46 16.47 -19.58
C PHE A 269 7.79 17.96 -19.63
N GLY A 270 8.24 18.43 -20.79
CA GLY A 270 8.46 19.86 -21.00
C GLY A 270 9.17 20.18 -22.31
N ARG A 271 9.48 21.44 -22.55
CA ARG A 271 10.08 21.87 -23.82
C ARG A 271 11.55 21.49 -24.00
N ALA A 272 12.30 21.37 -22.89
CA ALA A 272 13.72 21.03 -22.95
C ALA A 272 13.92 19.63 -23.55
N SER A 273 15.04 19.44 -24.26
CA SER A 273 15.37 18.17 -24.90
C SER A 273 15.60 17.05 -23.88
N ASN A 274 15.52 15.82 -24.39
CA ASN A 274 15.73 14.56 -23.67
C ASN A 274 17.10 13.92 -23.96
N ALA A 275 18.08 14.72 -24.42
CA ALA A 275 19.36 14.18 -24.90
C ALA A 275 20.05 13.34 -23.81
N ALA A 276 20.58 12.18 -24.19
CA ALA A 276 21.09 11.12 -23.30
C ALA A 276 22.16 11.56 -22.28
N HIS A 277 22.75 12.76 -22.42
CA HIS A 277 23.83 13.26 -21.56
C HIS A 277 23.54 14.64 -20.92
N SER A 278 22.35 15.22 -21.13
CA SER A 278 21.99 16.54 -20.56
C SER A 278 20.49 16.87 -20.55
N GLY A 279 19.63 15.92 -20.93
CA GLY A 279 18.20 16.13 -21.04
C GLY A 279 17.55 16.41 -19.68
N MET A 280 16.75 17.47 -19.61
CA MET A 280 15.99 17.80 -18.39
C MET A 280 14.64 17.08 -18.33
N ASN A 281 14.17 16.53 -19.46
CA ASN A 281 12.90 15.82 -19.55
C ASN A 281 13.06 14.46 -20.21
N ASP A 282 12.20 13.52 -19.84
CA ASP A 282 12.03 12.25 -20.54
C ASP A 282 11.23 12.43 -21.83
N VAL A 283 10.21 13.31 -21.79
CA VAL A 283 9.33 13.61 -22.91
C VAL A 283 9.41 15.08 -23.30
N ARG A 284 9.76 15.34 -24.57
CA ARG A 284 9.83 16.67 -25.14
C ARG A 284 8.48 17.10 -25.73
N LEU A 285 8.01 18.27 -25.29
CA LEU A 285 6.80 18.91 -25.78
C LEU A 285 7.14 20.19 -26.54
N VAL A 286 6.87 20.18 -27.84
CA VAL A 286 7.01 21.33 -28.73
C VAL A 286 5.74 21.46 -29.58
N ILE A 287 5.43 22.66 -30.04
CA ILE A 287 4.34 22.89 -30.99
C ILE A 287 4.94 22.82 -32.40
N SER A 288 4.27 22.11 -33.30
CA SER A 288 4.67 22.02 -34.69
C SER A 288 3.90 23.07 -35.52
N GLY A 289 4.64 23.82 -36.33
CA GLY A 289 4.13 24.70 -37.38
C GLY A 289 4.39 24.12 -38.79
N PRO A 290 4.07 24.88 -39.85
CA PRO A 290 4.24 24.44 -41.24
C PRO A 290 5.69 24.11 -41.62
N ASP A 291 6.65 24.87 -41.10
CA ASP A 291 8.07 24.78 -41.45
C ASP A 291 8.91 24.00 -40.41
N GLY A 292 8.26 23.28 -39.49
CA GLY A 292 8.92 22.54 -38.41
C GLY A 292 8.43 22.95 -37.03
N THR A 293 9.33 23.05 -36.05
CA THR A 293 8.93 23.47 -34.69
C THR A 293 8.60 24.96 -34.65
N ASP A 294 7.44 25.32 -34.14
CA ASP A 294 7.05 26.69 -33.83
C ASP A 294 7.65 27.08 -32.46
N GLU A 295 8.84 27.65 -32.48
CA GLU A 295 9.59 28.02 -31.27
C GLU A 295 8.87 29.11 -30.46
N ASP A 296 8.24 30.07 -31.13
CA ASP A 296 7.51 31.17 -30.50
C ASP A 296 6.27 30.65 -29.76
N ALA A 297 5.51 29.74 -30.36
CA ALA A 297 4.40 29.09 -29.66
C ALA A 297 4.90 28.17 -28.55
N SER A 298 6.01 27.46 -28.78
CA SER A 298 6.59 26.50 -27.84
C SER A 298 7.13 27.17 -26.58
N VAL A 299 7.57 28.44 -26.62
CA VAL A 299 8.15 29.14 -25.46
C VAL A 299 7.21 29.16 -24.24
N HIS A 300 5.90 29.09 -24.48
CA HIS A 300 4.88 29.04 -23.44
C HIS A 300 4.81 27.70 -22.70
N ILE A 301 5.39 26.64 -23.27
CA ILE A 301 5.65 25.38 -22.58
C ILE A 301 6.94 25.54 -21.80
N SER A 302 6.83 25.37 -20.48
CA SER A 302 7.96 25.48 -19.57
C SER A 302 9.03 24.41 -19.88
N ARG A 303 10.29 24.71 -19.56
CA ARG A 303 11.39 23.75 -19.74
C ARG A 303 11.11 22.43 -19.03
N ARG A 304 10.59 22.48 -17.81
CA ARG A 304 9.94 21.36 -17.10
C ARG A 304 8.51 21.81 -16.81
N HIS A 305 7.53 21.05 -17.29
CA HIS A 305 6.15 21.50 -17.36
C HIS A 305 5.23 20.70 -16.44
N PHE A 306 5.30 19.37 -16.49
CA PHE A 306 4.62 18.50 -15.53
C PHE A 306 5.34 17.16 -15.43
N LEU A 307 4.89 16.34 -14.48
CA LEU A 307 5.39 15.00 -14.21
C LEU A 307 4.24 14.01 -14.34
N LEU A 308 4.52 12.82 -14.88
CA LEU A 308 3.63 11.66 -14.80
C LEU A 308 4.29 10.56 -13.98
N TYR A 309 3.52 9.89 -13.14
CA TYR A 309 3.99 8.79 -12.32
C TYR A 309 2.81 7.90 -11.94
N VAL A 310 3.11 6.68 -11.53
CA VAL A 310 2.10 5.80 -10.93
C VAL A 310 2.27 5.82 -9.42
N GLU A 311 1.17 6.03 -8.70
CA GLU A 311 1.11 6.02 -7.23
C GLU A 311 -0.17 5.33 -6.80
N ASN A 312 -0.10 4.41 -5.83
CA ASN A 312 -1.28 3.67 -5.34
C ASN A 312 -2.10 3.04 -6.49
N ASP A 313 -1.41 2.50 -7.49
CA ASP A 313 -1.98 1.94 -8.73
C ASP A 313 -2.90 2.90 -9.51
N ARG A 314 -2.60 4.20 -9.45
CA ARG A 314 -3.25 5.27 -10.23
C ARG A 314 -2.21 6.00 -11.05
N LEU A 315 -2.58 6.40 -12.27
CA LEU A 315 -1.77 7.28 -13.08
C LEU A 315 -1.98 8.71 -12.60
N MET A 316 -0.90 9.32 -12.13
CA MET A 316 -0.91 10.64 -11.53
C MET A 316 -0.20 11.64 -12.43
N LEU A 317 -0.73 12.86 -12.46
CA LEU A 317 -0.08 14.04 -13.01
C LEU A 317 0.25 15.00 -11.87
N ARG A 318 1.41 15.65 -11.94
CA ARG A 318 1.77 16.78 -11.08
C ARG A 318 2.28 17.95 -11.92
N VAL A 319 1.75 19.14 -11.70
CA VAL A 319 2.17 20.34 -12.43
C VAL A 319 3.45 20.93 -11.85
N GLU A 320 4.45 21.18 -12.70
CA GLU A 320 5.72 21.83 -12.32
C GLU A 320 5.83 23.25 -12.86
N SER A 321 5.09 23.56 -13.92
CA SER A 321 5.10 24.87 -14.58
C SER A 321 4.41 25.95 -13.77
N GLN A 322 4.92 27.18 -13.91
CA GLN A 322 4.22 28.38 -13.41
C GLN A 322 3.01 28.74 -14.28
N ASN A 323 3.02 28.34 -15.55
CA ASN A 323 1.93 28.62 -16.50
C ASN A 323 0.71 27.72 -16.28
N GLY A 324 0.83 26.69 -15.43
CA GLY A 324 -0.19 25.66 -15.26
C GLY A 324 -0.32 24.77 -16.49
N LEU A 325 -1.36 23.94 -16.47
CA LEU A 325 -1.92 23.19 -17.58
C LEU A 325 -3.39 22.92 -17.28
N SER A 326 -4.13 22.29 -18.18
CA SER A 326 -5.50 21.83 -17.89
C SER A 326 -5.66 20.34 -18.16
N VAL A 327 -6.50 19.67 -17.37
CA VAL A 327 -6.96 18.30 -17.63
C VAL A 327 -8.46 18.36 -17.88
N ASN A 328 -8.90 17.90 -19.05
CA ASN A 328 -10.31 17.97 -19.48
C ASN A 328 -10.92 19.39 -19.43
N GLY A 329 -10.09 20.42 -19.58
CA GLY A 329 -10.50 21.83 -19.49
C GLY A 329 -10.38 22.43 -18.09
N ASP A 330 -10.24 21.61 -17.04
CA ASP A 330 -10.05 22.09 -15.67
C ASP A 330 -8.60 22.55 -15.46
N PRO A 331 -8.36 23.83 -15.13
CA PRO A 331 -7.01 24.36 -14.99
C PRO A 331 -6.37 23.91 -13.67
N LEU A 332 -5.12 23.44 -13.77
CA LEU A 332 -4.25 23.06 -12.66
C LEU A 332 -3.05 23.99 -12.57
N ARG A 333 -2.70 24.36 -11.34
CA ARG A 333 -1.59 25.26 -10.98
C ARG A 333 -0.37 24.46 -10.51
N ARG A 334 0.78 25.14 -10.44
CA ARG A 334 2.03 24.55 -9.95
C ARG A 334 1.84 23.85 -8.60
N GLY A 335 2.30 22.59 -8.52
CA GLY A 335 2.24 21.76 -7.32
C GLY A 335 0.93 20.98 -7.15
N GLU A 336 -0.12 21.34 -7.89
CA GLU A 336 -1.37 20.57 -7.91
C GLU A 336 -1.17 19.24 -8.63
N THR A 337 -1.96 18.25 -8.21
CA THR A 337 -1.96 16.90 -8.73
C THR A 337 -3.33 16.52 -9.26
N ALA A 338 -3.35 15.63 -10.24
CA ALA A 338 -4.59 15.04 -10.76
C ALA A 338 -4.41 13.54 -10.97
N ILE A 339 -5.47 12.79 -10.67
CA ILE A 339 -5.59 11.38 -11.04
C ILE A 339 -6.11 11.35 -12.48
N LEU A 340 -5.32 10.80 -13.40
CA LEU A 340 -5.68 10.68 -14.81
C LEU A 340 -6.49 9.42 -15.05
N LYS A 341 -7.60 9.53 -15.76
CA LYS A 341 -8.49 8.43 -16.13
C LYS A 341 -8.36 8.10 -17.63
N ASP A 342 -8.94 6.97 -18.03
CA ASP A 342 -9.08 6.64 -19.44
C ASP A 342 -9.86 7.74 -20.18
N GLY A 343 -9.35 8.15 -21.35
CA GLY A 343 -9.93 9.20 -22.17
C GLY A 343 -9.53 10.63 -21.80
N ASP A 344 -8.87 10.85 -20.66
CA ASP A 344 -8.50 12.20 -20.21
C ASP A 344 -7.60 12.91 -21.21
N VAL A 345 -7.78 14.23 -21.33
CA VAL A 345 -6.99 15.10 -22.20
C VAL A 345 -6.20 16.09 -21.37
N ILE A 346 -4.88 15.99 -21.44
CA ILE A 346 -3.93 16.93 -20.85
C ILE A 346 -3.62 18.00 -21.89
N ALA A 347 -3.91 19.26 -21.58
CA ALA A 347 -3.58 20.42 -22.40
C ALA A 347 -2.50 21.26 -21.69
N PRO A 348 -1.22 21.16 -22.10
CA PRO A 348 -0.12 21.97 -21.56
C PRO A 348 -0.37 23.49 -21.61
N LEU A 349 -1.18 23.98 -22.55
CA LEU A 349 -1.46 25.40 -22.71
C LEU A 349 -2.92 25.72 -22.39
N VAL A 350 -3.19 26.27 -21.19
CA VAL A 350 -4.54 26.62 -20.74
C VAL A 350 -5.26 27.58 -21.70
N ARG A 351 -4.54 28.56 -22.27
CA ARG A 351 -5.12 29.57 -23.18
C ARG A 351 -5.27 29.11 -24.62
N ARG A 352 -4.57 28.04 -25.02
CA ARG A 352 -4.59 27.47 -26.37
C ARG A 352 -4.54 25.95 -26.26
N PRO A 353 -5.58 25.31 -25.68
CA PRO A 353 -5.55 23.89 -25.37
C PRO A 353 -5.41 23.02 -26.64
N ASP A 354 -5.90 23.52 -27.78
CA ASP A 354 -5.82 22.81 -29.06
C ASP A 354 -4.43 22.89 -29.72
N ALA A 355 -3.56 23.82 -29.31
CA ALA A 355 -2.23 23.95 -29.93
C ALA A 355 -1.37 22.70 -29.71
N ILE A 356 -1.53 22.06 -28.55
CA ILE A 356 -0.96 20.76 -28.24
C ILE A 356 -1.77 20.14 -27.10
N SER A 357 -2.13 18.87 -27.24
CA SER A 357 -2.75 18.10 -26.17
C SER A 357 -2.24 16.66 -26.16
N LEU A 358 -2.35 15.99 -25.03
CA LEU A 358 -2.08 14.55 -24.88
C LEU A 358 -3.37 13.87 -24.46
N GLN A 359 -3.84 12.91 -25.24
CA GLN A 359 -4.94 12.04 -24.86
C GLN A 359 -4.37 10.80 -24.16
N VAL A 360 -4.93 10.47 -23.00
CA VAL A 360 -4.66 9.26 -22.24
C VAL A 360 -5.65 8.18 -22.70
N SER A 361 -5.17 6.97 -22.94
CA SER A 361 -6.03 5.82 -23.21
C SER A 361 -5.51 4.58 -22.51
N PHE A 362 -6.39 3.87 -21.81
CA PHE A 362 -6.06 2.64 -21.08
C PHE A 362 -6.45 1.43 -21.92
N ASP A 363 -5.51 0.51 -22.09
CA ASP A 363 -5.80 -0.85 -22.56
C ASP A 363 -5.87 -1.76 -21.34
N ALA A 364 -7.10 -2.04 -20.91
CA ALA A 364 -7.43 -2.81 -19.72
C ALA A 364 -8.09 -4.14 -20.13
N PRO A 365 -7.32 -5.22 -20.34
CA PRO A 365 -7.87 -6.53 -20.69
C PRO A 365 -8.73 -7.13 -19.56
N ALA A 366 -8.58 -6.64 -18.33
CA ALA A 366 -9.34 -7.03 -17.14
C ALA A 366 -9.44 -5.84 -16.16
N ASP A 367 -9.29 -6.10 -14.85
CA ASP A 367 -9.21 -5.12 -13.78
C ASP A 367 -7.82 -4.47 -13.63
N GLU A 368 -6.85 -4.86 -14.45
CA GLU A 368 -5.52 -4.25 -14.52
C GLU A 368 -5.23 -3.69 -15.90
N VAL A 369 -4.71 -2.46 -15.93
CA VAL A 369 -4.26 -1.80 -17.16
C VAL A 369 -2.92 -2.39 -17.57
N GLY A 370 -2.89 -3.06 -18.72
CA GLY A 370 -1.65 -3.62 -19.28
C GLY A 370 -0.82 -2.56 -20.00
N GLN A 371 -1.49 -1.58 -20.63
CA GLN A 371 -0.84 -0.50 -21.35
C GLN A 371 -1.59 0.83 -21.22
N VAL A 372 -0.85 1.92 -21.08
CA VAL A 372 -1.37 3.28 -21.23
C VAL A 372 -0.77 3.90 -22.49
N VAL A 373 -1.64 4.29 -23.42
CA VAL A 373 -1.25 5.01 -24.63
C VAL A 373 -1.36 6.51 -24.38
N LEU A 374 -0.25 7.23 -24.53
CA LEU A 374 -0.22 8.70 -24.53
C LEU A 374 -0.15 9.17 -25.98
N ARG A 375 -1.26 9.69 -26.48
CA ARG A 375 -1.37 10.19 -27.86
C ARG A 375 -1.27 11.70 -27.90
N ARG A 376 -0.18 12.22 -28.47
CA ARG A 376 -0.03 13.63 -28.79
C ARG A 376 -0.94 14.00 -29.96
N ARG A 377 -1.69 15.08 -29.77
CA ARG A 377 -2.49 15.75 -30.78
C ARG A 377 -1.97 17.18 -30.91
N ILE A 378 -1.85 17.64 -32.15
CA ILE A 378 -1.44 18.99 -32.47
C ILE A 378 -2.58 19.60 -33.27
N GLY A 379 -3.09 20.74 -32.82
CA GLY A 379 -4.04 21.51 -33.60
C GLY A 379 -3.36 22.00 -34.86
N THR A 380 -3.92 21.65 -36.02
CA THR A 380 -3.55 22.30 -37.26
C THR A 380 -3.99 23.75 -37.13
N GLY A 381 -3.04 24.66 -36.92
CA GLY A 381 -3.31 26.07 -36.73
C GLY A 381 -4.16 26.62 -37.87
N ARG A 382 -5.46 26.80 -37.66
CA ARG A 382 -6.21 27.82 -38.38
C ARG A 382 -6.06 29.10 -37.58
N ARG A 383 -5.40 30.07 -38.22
CA ARG A 383 -5.34 31.47 -37.82
C ARG A 383 -6.75 32.02 -37.61
#